data_AF-A0A183U6Y7-F1
#
_entry.id   AF-A0A183U6Y7-F1
#
_cell.length_a   1.000
_cell.length_b   1.000
_cell.length_c   1.000
_cell.angle_alpha   90.00
_cell.angle_beta   90.00
_cell.angle_gamma   90.00
#
_symmetry.space_group_name_H-M   'P 1'
#
loop_
_entity.id
_entity.type
_entity.pdbx_description
1 polymer ?
#
loop_
_entity_poly.entity_id
_entity_poly.type
_entity_poly.pdbx_seq_one_letter_code
_entity_poly.pdbx_strand_id
1 'polypeptide(L)'
;MCGNSLGLMVKATRKYMDLQFEKWANMGVFGHTEEPLPWAHCDERIVEGIANLVGAKPSEVALMNGLTVNLHILLTAFYKPTKERHKILLESKAFPSDHYAIESQIRLKGLTVEASMLCMEPRKDEDCLRMEDILSLIEREGDSIAVIMFSGLQYYTGQLFDMKTITEAGHRKVNFRIIPPFFF
;
A
#
# COMPACT_ATOMS: atom_id res chain seq x y z
N MET A 1 -2.10 -23.64 -8.01
CA MET A 1 -1.07 -22.68 -8.49
C MET A 1 -1.60 -21.23 -8.55
N CYS A 2 -2.58 -20.84 -7.71
CA CYS A 2 -3.17 -19.48 -7.75
C CYS A 2 -3.23 -18.81 -6.37
N GLY A 3 -2.41 -19.27 -5.42
CA GLY A 3 -2.44 -18.78 -4.03
C GLY A 3 -2.02 -17.32 -3.89
N ASN A 4 -1.23 -16.81 -4.84
CA ASN A 4 -0.85 -15.40 -4.97
C ASN A 4 -2.00 -14.49 -5.43
N SER A 5 -3.08 -15.06 -5.97
CA SER A 5 -4.30 -14.33 -6.33
C SER A 5 -5.39 -14.56 -5.29
N LEU A 6 -5.65 -15.83 -4.93
CA LEU A 6 -6.57 -16.20 -3.87
C LEU A 6 -6.02 -17.39 -3.09
N GLY A 7 -5.66 -17.14 -1.83
CA GLY A 7 -5.25 -18.17 -0.88
C GLY A 7 -6.36 -19.18 -0.61
N LEU A 8 -5.99 -20.44 -0.36
CA LEU A 8 -6.96 -21.45 0.08
C LEU A 8 -7.51 -21.10 1.46
N MET A 9 -8.79 -21.37 1.68
CA MET A 9 -9.43 -21.13 2.98
C MET A 9 -8.76 -21.97 4.07
N VAL A 10 -8.34 -21.33 5.16
CA VAL A 10 -7.81 -22.01 6.35
C VAL A 10 -8.94 -22.80 7.02
N LYS A 11 -8.67 -24.05 7.44
CA LYS A 11 -9.69 -24.94 8.03
C LYS A 11 -10.44 -24.31 9.21
N ALA A 12 -9.76 -23.49 10.00
CA ALA A 12 -10.34 -22.81 11.16
C ALA A 12 -11.31 -21.65 10.82
N THR A 13 -11.28 -21.12 9.59
CA THR A 13 -12.10 -19.96 9.18
C THR A 13 -13.59 -20.19 9.42
N ARG A 14 -14.11 -21.37 9.03
CA ARG A 14 -15.54 -21.71 9.22
C ARG A 14 -15.94 -21.63 10.69
N LYS A 15 -15.15 -22.23 11.59
CA LYS A 15 -15.40 -22.21 13.04
C LYS A 15 -15.55 -20.78 13.57
N TYR A 16 -14.66 -19.87 13.19
CA TYR A 16 -14.70 -18.49 13.68
C TYR A 16 -15.86 -17.68 13.09
N MET A 17 -16.23 -17.93 11.83
CA MET A 17 -17.38 -17.27 11.20
C MET A 17 -18.71 -17.76 11.82
N ASP A 18 -18.86 -19.07 12.01
CA ASP A 18 -20.05 -19.66 12.65
C ASP A 18 -20.23 -19.09 14.08
N LEU A 19 -19.13 -18.93 14.83
CA LEU A 19 -19.16 -18.27 16.15
C LEU A 19 -19.70 -16.83 16.08
N GLN A 20 -19.34 -16.05 15.05
CA GLN A 20 -19.87 -14.68 14.89
C GLN A 20 -21.36 -14.68 14.53
N PHE A 21 -21.81 -15.63 13.70
CA PHE A 21 -23.23 -15.75 13.36
C PHE A 21 -24.08 -16.15 14.56
N GLU A 22 -23.63 -17.13 15.34
CA GLU A 22 -24.30 -17.55 16.58
C GLU A 22 -24.34 -16.40 17.60
N LYS A 23 -23.23 -15.68 17.76
CA LYS A 23 -23.16 -14.50 18.63
C LYS A 23 -24.15 -13.43 18.20
N TRP A 24 -24.23 -13.12 16.92
CA TRP A 24 -25.19 -12.14 16.42
C TRP A 24 -26.63 -12.58 16.67
N ALA A 25 -26.97 -13.84 16.38
CA ALA A 25 -28.31 -14.39 16.57
C ALA A 25 -28.77 -14.35 18.04
N ASN A 26 -27.86 -14.59 18.98
CA ASN A 26 -28.20 -14.71 20.40
C ASN A 26 -28.04 -13.43 21.21
N MET A 27 -27.13 -12.51 20.81
CA MET A 27 -26.74 -11.36 21.64
C MET A 27 -27.14 -10.01 21.05
N GLY A 28 -27.40 -9.92 19.75
CA GLY A 28 -27.70 -8.65 19.08
C GLY A 28 -26.66 -7.57 19.40
N VAL A 29 -27.10 -6.40 19.89
CA VAL A 29 -26.25 -5.25 20.20
C VAL A 29 -25.15 -5.54 21.22
N PHE A 30 -25.38 -6.47 22.16
CA PHE A 30 -24.38 -6.84 23.16
C PHE A 30 -23.14 -7.48 22.53
N GLY A 31 -23.25 -7.97 21.28
CA GLY A 31 -22.10 -8.51 20.55
C GLY A 31 -20.97 -7.50 20.29
N HIS A 32 -21.26 -6.20 20.35
CA HIS A 32 -20.23 -5.16 20.21
C HIS A 32 -19.15 -5.24 21.28
N THR A 33 -19.53 -5.50 22.53
CA THR A 33 -18.65 -5.39 23.70
C THR A 33 -18.40 -6.70 24.43
N GLU A 34 -19.33 -7.65 24.34
CA GLU A 34 -19.24 -8.90 25.09
C GLU A 34 -18.35 -9.96 24.40
N GLU A 35 -17.76 -10.82 25.22
CA GLU A 35 -17.00 -11.99 24.77
C GLU A 35 -17.94 -13.11 24.25
N PRO A 36 -17.44 -14.03 23.41
CA PRO A 36 -16.10 -14.05 22.81
C PRO A 36 -15.98 -13.08 21.63
N LEU A 37 -14.78 -12.51 21.43
CA LEU A 37 -14.43 -11.65 20.27
C LEU A 37 -15.37 -10.44 20.11
N PRO A 38 -15.29 -9.43 20.99
CA PRO A 38 -16.06 -8.18 20.89
C PRO A 38 -15.84 -7.49 19.54
N TRP A 39 -16.91 -7.10 18.85
CA TRP A 39 -16.79 -6.50 17.52
C TRP A 39 -16.10 -5.14 17.53
N ALA A 40 -16.22 -4.38 18.62
CA ALA A 40 -15.63 -3.05 18.74
C ALA A 40 -14.09 -3.05 18.76
N HIS A 41 -13.47 -4.20 19.05
CA HIS A 41 -12.02 -4.36 19.21
C HIS A 41 -11.47 -5.48 18.32
N CYS A 42 -12.20 -5.88 17.28
CA CYS A 42 -11.89 -7.09 16.52
C CYS A 42 -10.58 -6.96 15.71
N ASP A 43 -10.29 -5.76 15.22
CA ASP A 43 -9.05 -5.39 14.56
C ASP A 43 -7.87 -5.40 15.55
N GLU A 44 -8.03 -4.79 16.72
CA GLU A 44 -6.99 -4.66 17.75
C GLU A 44 -6.42 -6.01 18.21
N ARG A 45 -7.25 -7.07 18.25
CA ARG A 45 -6.83 -8.40 18.73
C ARG A 45 -5.77 -9.08 17.87
N ILE A 46 -5.64 -8.69 16.61
CA ILE A 46 -4.70 -9.32 15.67
C ILE A 46 -3.56 -8.37 15.25
N VAL A 47 -3.60 -7.10 15.69
CA VAL A 47 -2.59 -6.09 15.37
C VAL A 47 -1.18 -6.56 15.72
N GLU A 48 -0.97 -7.15 16.90
CA GLU A 48 0.37 -7.60 17.31
C GLU A 48 0.93 -8.68 16.38
N GLY A 49 0.10 -9.64 15.96
CA GLY A 49 0.48 -10.68 15.02
C GLY A 49 0.83 -10.11 13.64
N ILE A 50 0.04 -9.16 13.13
CA ILE A 50 0.32 -8.52 11.84
C ILE A 50 1.54 -7.61 11.92
N ALA A 51 1.73 -6.87 13.01
CA ALA A 51 2.91 -6.02 13.23
C ALA A 51 4.21 -6.83 13.16
N ASN A 52 4.23 -8.01 13.80
CA ASN A 52 5.35 -8.93 13.69
C ASN A 52 5.57 -9.45 12.25
N LEU A 53 4.48 -9.73 11.51
CA LEU A 53 4.55 -10.21 10.12
C LEU A 53 5.15 -9.16 9.17
N VAL A 54 4.76 -7.89 9.32
CA VAL A 54 5.22 -6.80 8.44
C VAL A 54 6.48 -6.10 8.96
N GLY A 55 6.99 -6.49 10.13
CA GLY A 55 8.19 -5.91 10.75
C GLY A 55 8.00 -4.49 11.29
N ALA A 56 6.80 -4.16 11.77
CA ALA A 56 6.45 -2.84 12.30
C ALA A 56 6.07 -2.89 13.79
N LYS A 57 5.91 -1.74 14.44
CA LYS A 57 5.31 -1.67 15.79
C LYS A 57 3.79 -1.83 15.72
N PRO A 58 3.12 -2.35 16.77
CA PRO A 58 1.65 -2.38 16.82
C PRO A 58 0.99 -1.02 16.56
N SER A 59 1.59 0.07 17.06
CA SER A 59 1.10 1.44 16.84
C SER A 59 1.26 1.96 15.40
N GLU A 60 1.97 1.24 14.55
CA GLU A 60 2.22 1.59 13.14
C GLU A 60 1.34 0.76 12.19
N VAL A 61 0.48 -0.12 12.71
CA VAL A 61 -0.36 -1.03 11.92
C VAL A 61 -1.84 -0.83 12.24
N ALA A 62 -2.66 -0.74 11.21
CA ALA A 62 -4.12 -0.73 11.31
C ALA A 62 -4.70 -1.77 10.33
N LEU A 63 -5.66 -2.56 10.79
CA LEU A 63 -6.39 -3.51 9.93
C LEU A 63 -7.77 -2.92 9.61
N MET A 64 -7.91 -2.41 8.39
CA MET A 64 -9.14 -1.75 7.95
C MET A 64 -9.37 -1.89 6.45
N ASN A 65 -10.62 -1.80 6.02
CA ASN A 65 -11.06 -1.73 4.62
C ASN A 65 -10.41 -2.78 3.68
N GLY A 66 -10.27 -2.44 2.39
CA GLY A 66 -9.46 -3.15 1.41
C GLY A 66 -8.26 -2.30 0.95
N LEU A 67 -7.33 -2.94 0.23
CA LEU A 67 -6.04 -2.35 -0.16
C LEU A 67 -6.18 -0.98 -0.84
N THR A 68 -6.95 -0.88 -1.93
CA THR A 68 -7.07 0.36 -2.71
C THR A 68 -7.74 1.49 -1.91
N VAL A 69 -8.66 1.18 -1.00
CA VAL A 69 -9.28 2.18 -0.10
C VAL A 69 -8.22 2.73 0.85
N ASN A 70 -7.39 1.87 1.44
CA ASN A 70 -6.31 2.30 2.32
C ASN A 70 -5.25 3.11 1.57
N LEU A 71 -4.93 2.74 0.33
CA LEU A 71 -4.04 3.51 -0.54
C LEU A 71 -4.60 4.93 -0.78
N HIS A 72 -5.89 5.07 -1.04
CA HIS A 72 -6.53 6.39 -1.14
C HIS A 72 -6.44 7.21 0.13
N ILE A 73 -6.65 6.60 1.30
CA ILE A 73 -6.53 7.27 2.60
C ILE A 73 -5.09 7.79 2.78
N LEU A 74 -4.09 6.96 2.48
CA LEU A 74 -2.68 7.34 2.57
C LEU A 74 -2.30 8.42 1.58
N LEU A 75 -2.68 8.30 0.30
CA LEU A 75 -2.43 9.34 -0.69
C LEU A 75 -3.11 10.65 -0.31
N THR A 76 -4.33 10.62 0.23
CA THR A 76 -5.01 11.82 0.73
C THR A 76 -4.20 12.52 1.83
N ALA A 77 -3.55 11.74 2.71
CA ALA A 77 -2.73 12.27 3.80
C ALA A 77 -1.33 12.72 3.38
N PHE A 78 -0.66 11.98 2.49
CA PHE A 78 0.76 12.16 2.16
C PHE A 78 1.00 12.90 0.83
N TYR A 79 0.11 12.79 -0.15
CA TYR A 79 0.26 13.49 -1.44
C TYR A 79 -0.23 14.94 -1.32
N LYS A 80 0.73 15.82 -1.01
CA LYS A 80 0.55 17.28 -0.88
C LYS A 80 1.32 18.00 -1.99
N PRO A 81 0.85 17.97 -3.24
CA PRO A 81 1.59 18.53 -4.36
C PRO A 81 1.71 20.05 -4.24
N THR A 82 2.82 20.56 -4.77
CA THR A 82 3.10 21.99 -5.00
C THR A 82 3.35 22.20 -6.50
N LYS A 83 3.51 23.44 -6.94
CA LYS A 83 3.78 23.71 -8.36
C LYS A 83 5.09 23.07 -8.83
N GLU A 84 6.11 23.04 -7.99
CA GLU A 84 7.43 22.51 -8.30
C GLU A 84 7.54 21.01 -8.03
N ARG A 85 6.80 20.50 -7.03
CA ARG A 85 6.85 19.11 -6.56
C ARG A 85 5.45 18.50 -6.53
N HIS A 86 5.06 17.85 -7.62
CA HIS A 86 3.72 17.27 -7.78
C HIS A 86 3.70 15.87 -8.37
N LYS A 87 4.82 15.32 -8.83
CA LYS A 87 4.83 14.02 -9.49
C LYS A 87 4.66 12.87 -8.50
N ILE A 88 3.98 11.82 -8.93
CA ILE A 88 3.96 10.52 -8.27
C ILE A 88 4.73 9.56 -9.18
N LEU A 89 5.81 8.97 -8.65
CA LEU A 89 6.64 7.99 -9.34
C LEU A 89 6.13 6.58 -9.03
N LEU A 90 5.91 5.77 -10.07
CA LEU A 90 5.49 4.37 -9.98
C LEU A 90 6.08 3.51 -11.11
N GLU A 91 6.05 2.18 -10.98
CA GLU A 91 6.37 1.26 -12.07
C GLU A 91 5.28 1.26 -13.16
N SER A 92 5.69 1.03 -14.41
CA SER A 92 4.73 0.82 -15.48
C SER A 92 3.98 -0.48 -15.32
N LYS A 93 2.75 -0.50 -15.84
CA LYS A 93 1.83 -1.63 -15.69
C LYS A 93 1.70 -2.05 -14.21
N ALA A 94 1.74 -1.08 -13.29
CA ALA A 94 1.31 -1.27 -11.92
C ALA A 94 -0.09 -1.91 -11.89
N PHE A 95 -0.43 -2.55 -10.77
CA PHE A 95 -1.72 -3.21 -10.66
C PHE A 95 -2.85 -2.21 -10.97
N PRO A 96 -3.88 -2.58 -11.78
CA PRO A 96 -4.79 -1.59 -12.35
C PRO A 96 -5.48 -0.68 -11.32
N SER A 97 -5.84 -1.20 -10.14
CA SER A 97 -6.45 -0.38 -9.10
C SER A 97 -5.52 0.69 -8.55
N ASP A 98 -4.23 0.43 -8.47
CA ASP A 98 -3.20 1.32 -7.93
C ASP A 98 -2.95 2.46 -8.93
N HIS A 99 -2.90 2.11 -10.22
CA HIS A 99 -2.84 3.07 -11.31
C HIS A 99 -4.03 4.05 -11.26
N TYR A 100 -5.26 3.53 -11.17
CA TYR A 100 -6.46 4.37 -11.09
C TYR A 100 -6.56 5.15 -9.78
N ALA A 101 -6.04 4.62 -8.67
CA ALA A 101 -5.99 5.34 -7.41
C ALA A 101 -5.07 6.57 -7.50
N ILE A 102 -3.89 6.42 -8.11
CA ILE A 102 -2.97 7.53 -8.37
C ILE A 102 -3.57 8.53 -9.34
N GLU A 103 -4.13 8.06 -10.47
CA GLU A 103 -4.73 8.91 -11.49
C GLU A 103 -5.83 9.81 -10.91
N SER A 104 -6.74 9.21 -10.13
CA SER A 104 -7.83 9.95 -9.49
C SER A 104 -7.33 10.90 -8.40
N GLN A 105 -6.30 10.54 -7.62
CA GLN A 105 -5.69 11.44 -6.64
C GLN A 105 -5.04 12.67 -7.29
N ILE A 106 -4.35 12.49 -8.42
CA ILE A 106 -3.79 13.59 -9.21
C ILE A 106 -4.92 14.53 -9.68
N ARG A 107 -5.98 13.97 -10.28
CA ARG A 107 -7.12 14.76 -10.78
C ARG A 107 -7.86 15.48 -9.66
N LEU A 108 -8.02 14.87 -8.48
CA LEU A 108 -8.63 15.50 -7.30
C LEU A 108 -7.85 16.73 -6.80
N LYS A 109 -6.55 16.82 -7.12
CA LYS A 109 -5.72 18.01 -6.84
C LYS A 109 -5.72 19.04 -7.98
N GLY A 110 -6.53 18.84 -9.02
CA GLY A 110 -6.62 19.74 -10.18
C GLY A 110 -5.42 19.67 -11.12
N LEU A 111 -4.62 18.59 -11.05
CA LEU A 111 -3.44 18.37 -11.88
C LEU A 111 -3.77 17.44 -13.05
N THR A 112 -2.95 17.50 -14.12
CA THR A 112 -3.04 16.57 -15.24
C THR A 112 -2.20 15.32 -14.98
N VAL A 113 -2.69 14.19 -15.48
CA VAL A 113 -2.05 12.87 -15.34
C VAL A 113 -0.72 12.88 -16.08
N GLU A 114 -0.70 13.44 -17.28
CA GLU A 114 0.46 13.48 -18.17
C GLU A 114 1.64 14.25 -17.55
N ALA A 115 1.35 15.27 -16.74
CA ALA A 115 2.39 16.07 -16.08
C ALA A 115 2.83 15.46 -14.74
N SER A 116 1.93 14.76 -14.04
CA SER A 116 2.09 14.41 -12.62
C SER A 116 2.24 12.91 -12.36
N MET A 117 2.00 12.06 -13.34
CA MET A 117 2.16 10.61 -13.22
C MET A 117 3.43 10.19 -13.95
N LEU A 118 4.48 9.89 -13.16
CA LEU A 118 5.78 9.49 -13.69
C LEU A 118 5.87 7.97 -13.67
N CYS A 119 5.42 7.33 -14.75
CA CYS A 119 5.49 5.88 -14.93
C CYS A 119 6.86 5.46 -15.46
N MET A 120 7.52 4.55 -14.76
CA MET A 120 8.81 4.01 -15.17
C MET A 120 8.64 2.74 -15.99
N GLU A 121 9.10 2.76 -17.24
CA GLU A 121 9.07 1.59 -18.14
C GLU A 121 10.39 0.81 -18.09
N PRO A 122 10.36 -0.52 -18.30
CA PRO A 122 11.58 -1.29 -18.49
C PRO A 122 12.28 -0.87 -19.79
N ARG A 123 13.56 -1.21 -19.89
CA ARG A 123 14.32 -0.99 -21.13
C ARG A 123 13.70 -1.81 -22.27
N LYS A 124 14.01 -1.41 -23.51
CA LYS A 124 13.57 -2.15 -24.69
C LYS A 124 13.98 -3.62 -24.56
N ASP A 125 13.03 -4.52 -24.83
CA ASP A 125 13.19 -5.97 -24.78
C ASP A 125 13.45 -6.55 -23.37
N GLU A 126 13.14 -5.78 -22.31
CA GLU A 126 13.14 -6.23 -20.92
C GLU A 126 11.72 -6.14 -20.32
N ASP A 127 11.39 -7.07 -19.42
CA ASP A 127 10.11 -7.05 -18.68
C ASP A 127 10.23 -6.40 -17.29
N CYS A 128 11.43 -6.44 -16.70
CA CYS A 128 11.70 -5.95 -15.34
C CYS A 128 12.43 -4.61 -15.36
N LEU A 129 12.21 -3.79 -14.34
CA LEU A 129 12.95 -2.54 -14.16
C LEU A 129 14.33 -2.83 -13.58
N ARG A 130 15.36 -2.12 -14.04
CA ARG A 130 16.68 -2.22 -13.43
C ARG A 130 16.82 -1.23 -12.29
N MET A 131 17.46 -1.66 -11.20
CA MET A 131 17.64 -0.82 -10.02
C MET A 131 18.44 0.46 -10.35
N GLU A 132 19.46 0.37 -11.21
CA GLU A 132 20.24 1.53 -11.62
C GLU A 132 19.39 2.59 -12.35
N ASP A 133 18.37 2.17 -13.09
CA ASP A 133 17.48 3.09 -13.79
C ASP A 133 16.51 3.76 -12.82
N ILE A 134 16.01 3.02 -11.82
CA ILE A 134 15.14 3.55 -10.76
C ILE A 134 15.90 4.65 -10.00
N LEU A 135 17.12 4.34 -9.57
CA LEU A 135 17.96 5.27 -8.83
C LEU A 135 18.36 6.49 -9.67
N SER A 136 18.70 6.30 -10.94
CA SER A 136 19.03 7.39 -11.86
C SER A 136 17.84 8.33 -12.08
N LEU A 137 16.63 7.79 -12.20
CA LEU A 137 15.42 8.59 -12.37
C LEU A 137 15.06 9.36 -11.09
N ILE A 138 15.16 8.73 -9.92
CA ILE A 138 14.99 9.42 -8.62
C ILE A 138 16.04 10.54 -8.49
N GLU A 139 17.29 10.28 -8.88
CA GLU A 139 18.35 11.29 -8.82
C GLU A 139 18.04 12.50 -9.70
N ARG A 140 17.59 12.25 -10.93
CA ARG A 140 17.28 13.27 -11.95
C ARG A 140 16.02 14.07 -11.67
N GLU A 141 14.96 13.43 -11.18
CA GLU A 141 13.62 14.04 -11.08
C GLU A 141 13.11 14.21 -9.64
N GLY A 142 13.90 13.79 -8.65
CA GLY A 142 13.53 13.74 -7.23
C GLY A 142 13.03 15.05 -6.64
N ASP A 143 13.45 16.21 -7.16
CA ASP A 143 12.95 17.51 -6.70
C ASP A 143 11.49 17.78 -7.10
N SER A 144 11.05 17.16 -8.21
CA SER A 144 9.68 17.28 -8.71
C SER A 144 8.73 16.17 -8.22
N ILE A 145 9.27 15.13 -7.58
CA ILE A 145 8.52 13.98 -7.07
C ILE A 145 8.03 14.27 -5.64
N ALA A 146 6.71 14.21 -5.45
CA ALA A 146 6.07 14.35 -4.15
C ALA A 146 5.94 12.99 -3.43
N VAL A 147 5.68 11.91 -4.17
CA VAL A 147 5.50 10.56 -3.64
C VAL A 147 6.17 9.56 -4.58
N ILE A 148 6.86 8.57 -4.01
CA ILE A 148 7.31 7.37 -4.72
C ILE A 148 6.41 6.23 -4.22
N MET A 149 5.70 5.59 -5.14
CA MET A 149 4.79 4.48 -4.85
C MET A 149 5.14 3.33 -5.79
N PHE A 150 5.80 2.32 -5.25
CA PHE A 150 6.15 1.08 -5.95
C PHE A 150 5.46 -0.09 -5.25
N SER A 151 5.07 -1.11 -6.02
CA SER A 151 4.78 -2.41 -5.42
C SER A 151 6.04 -2.99 -4.76
N GLY A 152 5.91 -3.72 -3.64
CA GLY A 152 7.02 -4.49 -3.11
C GLY A 152 7.40 -5.64 -4.05
N LEU A 153 6.38 -6.33 -4.58
CA LEU A 153 6.49 -7.39 -5.57
C LEU A 153 5.55 -7.09 -6.74
N GLN A 154 6.10 -7.03 -7.96
CA GLN A 154 5.31 -6.75 -9.15
C GLN A 154 4.42 -7.96 -9.51
N TYR A 155 3.10 -7.75 -9.62
CA TYR A 155 2.11 -8.84 -9.70
C TYR A 155 2.19 -9.73 -10.96
N TYR A 156 2.68 -9.19 -12.07
CA TYR A 156 2.80 -9.84 -13.36
C TYR A 156 4.19 -10.44 -13.58
N THR A 157 5.25 -9.68 -13.35
CA THR A 157 6.64 -10.15 -13.59
C THR A 157 7.21 -10.94 -12.42
N GLY A 158 6.63 -10.81 -11.23
CA GLY A 158 7.19 -11.38 -10.00
C GLY A 158 8.47 -10.69 -9.54
N GLN A 159 8.79 -9.51 -10.07
CA GLN A 159 9.96 -8.75 -9.67
C GLN A 159 9.82 -8.27 -8.23
N LEU A 160 10.74 -8.68 -7.36
CA LEU A 160 10.89 -8.13 -6.02
C LEU A 160 11.75 -6.88 -6.07
N PHE A 161 11.20 -5.74 -5.66
CA PHE A 161 11.95 -4.49 -5.58
C PHE A 161 12.67 -4.39 -4.24
N ASP A 162 13.92 -3.91 -4.26
CA ASP A 162 14.62 -3.55 -3.03
C ASP A 162 14.12 -2.18 -2.53
N MET A 163 13.02 -2.27 -1.78
CA MET A 163 12.32 -1.13 -1.20
C MET A 163 13.21 -0.31 -0.27
N LYS A 164 14.17 -0.94 0.43
CA LYS A 164 15.08 -0.21 1.32
C LYS A 164 15.91 0.79 0.52
N THR A 165 16.56 0.33 -0.55
CA THR A 165 17.41 1.17 -1.40
C THR A 165 16.59 2.28 -2.09
N ILE A 166 15.38 1.98 -2.56
CA ILE A 166 14.47 2.96 -3.18
C ILE A 166 14.03 4.02 -2.16
N THR A 167 13.62 3.61 -0.95
CA THR A 167 13.23 4.52 0.13
C THR A 167 14.39 5.44 0.53
N GLU A 168 15.60 4.91 0.69
CA GLU A 168 16.80 5.71 1.01
C GLU A 168 17.13 6.72 -0.10
N ALA A 169 16.98 6.35 -1.37
CA ALA A 169 17.16 7.26 -2.50
C ALA A 169 16.10 8.38 -2.52
N GLY A 170 14.83 8.04 -2.32
CA GLY A 170 13.74 9.02 -2.22
C GLY A 170 13.95 10.01 -1.08
N HIS A 171 14.28 9.52 0.12
CA HIS A 171 14.53 10.36 1.29
C HIS A 171 15.71 11.32 1.10
N ARG A 172 16.76 10.94 0.36
CA ARG A 172 17.87 11.87 0.08
C ARG A 172 17.46 13.09 -0.75
N LYS A 173 16.40 12.99 -1.55
CA LYS A 173 15.86 14.08 -2.38
C LYS A 173 14.75 14.89 -1.72
N VAL A 174 14.20 14.36 -0.63
CA VAL A 174 13.13 15.00 0.13
C VAL A 174 13.76 15.57 1.39
N ASN A 175 13.85 16.90 1.50
CA ASN A 175 14.36 17.59 2.69
C ASN A 175 13.34 17.56 3.87
N PHE A 176 12.60 16.46 4.00
CA PHE A 176 11.55 16.23 4.98
C PHE A 176 11.79 14.89 5.70
N ARG A 177 11.89 14.95 7.03
CA ARG A 177 11.92 13.79 7.94
C ARG A 177 10.69 12.91 7.69
N ILE A 178 10.87 11.65 7.27
CA ILE A 178 9.74 10.70 7.10
C ILE A 178 9.72 9.67 8.24
N ILE A 179 8.48 9.31 8.55
CA ILE A 179 7.96 8.08 9.14
C ILE A 179 8.59 6.83 8.47
N PRO A 180 8.71 5.67 9.16
CA PRO A 180 9.43 4.50 8.66
C PRO A 180 8.81 3.88 7.40
N PRO A 181 9.55 3.01 6.67
CA PRO A 181 9.06 2.39 5.44
C PRO A 181 7.82 1.53 5.73
N PHE A 182 6.71 1.83 5.06
CA PHE A 182 5.57 0.92 4.98
C PHE A 182 5.85 -0.10 3.87
N PHE A 183 5.85 -1.39 4.24
CA PHE A 183 5.79 -2.48 3.28
C PHE A 183 4.34 -2.67 2.84
N PHE A 184 4.07 -2.55 1.53
CA PHE A 184 2.89 -3.11 0.87
C PHE A 184 3.30 -4.37 0.10
#